data_AF-X1KCM3-F1
#
_entry.id   AF-X1KCM3-F1
#
_cell.length_a   1.000
_cell.length_b   1.000
_cell.length_c   1.000
_cell.angle_alpha   90.00
_cell.angle_beta   90.00
_cell.angle_gamma   90.00
#
_symmetry.space_group_name_H-M   'P 1'
#
loop_
_entity.id
_entity.type
_entity.pdbx_description
1 polymer ?
#
loop_
_entity_poly.entity_id
_entity_poly.type
_entity_poly.pdbx_seq_one_letter_code
_entity_poly.pdbx_strand_id
1 'polypeptide(L)'
;MVDQLGLLDGLTASGILLSATIFALLSLYKSIKLKAKLLTWAALTMFFIGFLWLGPFIDFILVYFTETNITPIYLYSLLSYMWVAPALVVSMYLGGSLLIPKKKWFLVGGILVFGIIFEYFLWFHTLDSFTWELANPGQDLID
;
A
#
# COMPACT_ATOMS: atom_id res chain seq x y z
N MET A 1 -19.95 16.96 3.68
CA MET A 1 -19.65 16.78 2.24
C MET A 1 -18.15 16.89 2.07
N VAL A 2 -17.52 15.88 1.44
CA VAL A 2 -16.07 15.86 1.20
C VAL A 2 -15.67 17.10 0.38
N ASP A 3 -14.58 17.75 0.75
CA ASP A 3 -14.06 18.91 0.02
C ASP A 3 -13.53 18.49 -1.37
N GLN A 4 -13.17 19.47 -2.21
CA GLN A 4 -12.79 19.18 -3.60
C GLN A 4 -11.46 18.43 -3.70
N LEU A 5 -10.51 18.73 -2.79
CA LEU A 5 -9.20 18.07 -2.78
C LEU A 5 -9.34 16.65 -2.23
N GLY A 6 -10.05 16.47 -1.12
CA GLY A 6 -10.36 15.15 -0.56
C GLY A 6 -11.16 14.26 -1.52
N LEU A 7 -12.04 14.83 -2.35
CA LEU A 7 -12.70 14.06 -3.43
C LEU A 7 -11.70 13.56 -4.46
N LEU A 8 -10.77 14.41 -4.89
CA LEU A 8 -9.74 14.02 -5.87
C LEU A 8 -8.83 12.93 -5.31
N ASP A 9 -8.37 13.11 -4.08
CA ASP A 9 -7.45 12.18 -3.41
C ASP A 9 -8.12 10.84 -3.14
N GLY A 10 -9.33 10.87 -2.58
CA GLY A 10 -10.13 9.69 -2.27
C GLY A 10 -10.51 8.88 -3.52
N LEU A 11 -10.92 9.55 -4.61
CA LEU A 11 -11.22 8.88 -5.87
C LEU A 11 -9.97 8.30 -6.53
N THR A 12 -8.84 9.00 -6.46
CA THR A 12 -7.56 8.51 -7.01
C THR A 12 -7.09 7.28 -6.23
N ALA A 13 -7.12 7.34 -4.90
CA ALA A 13 -6.81 6.20 -4.03
C ALA A 13 -7.73 5.01 -4.30
N SER A 14 -9.04 5.24 -4.43
CA SER A 14 -10.02 4.22 -4.81
C SER A 14 -9.68 3.59 -6.17
N GLY A 15 -9.39 4.42 -7.17
CA GLY A 15 -9.02 3.97 -8.50
C GLY A 15 -7.78 3.09 -8.49
N ILE A 16 -6.73 3.49 -7.79
CA ILE A 16 -5.49 2.73 -7.66
C ILE A 16 -5.73 1.41 -6.93
N LEU A 17 -6.33 1.45 -5.73
CA LEU A 17 -6.56 0.26 -4.91
C LEU A 17 -7.42 -0.78 -5.65
N LEU A 18 -8.55 -0.36 -6.22
CA LEU A 18 -9.50 -1.25 -6.88
C LEU A 18 -8.92 -1.82 -8.18
N SER A 19 -8.32 -0.97 -9.02
CA SER A 19 -7.74 -1.45 -10.28
C SER A 19 -6.56 -2.38 -10.03
N ALA A 20 -5.64 -2.03 -9.12
CA ALA A 20 -4.52 -2.88 -8.74
C ALA A 20 -5.00 -4.22 -8.18
N THR A 21 -6.01 -4.21 -7.31
CA THR A 21 -6.59 -5.45 -6.75
C THR A 21 -7.18 -6.33 -7.85
N ILE A 22 -8.02 -5.77 -8.72
CA ILE A 22 -8.68 -6.52 -9.80
C ILE A 22 -7.64 -7.11 -10.76
N PHE A 23 -6.72 -6.29 -11.28
CA PHE A 23 -5.73 -6.75 -12.26
C PHE A 23 -4.69 -7.68 -11.63
N ALA A 24 -4.32 -7.48 -10.37
CA ALA A 24 -3.45 -8.40 -9.65
C ALA A 24 -4.11 -9.78 -9.50
N LEU A 25 -5.37 -9.84 -9.05
CA LEU A 25 -6.08 -11.10 -8.87
C LEU A 25 -6.28 -11.84 -10.20
N LEU A 26 -6.66 -11.13 -11.28
CA LEU A 26 -6.76 -11.69 -12.63
C LEU A 26 -5.41 -12.24 -13.12
N SER A 27 -4.34 -11.48 -12.92
CA SER A 27 -2.98 -11.89 -13.30
C SER A 27 -2.51 -13.08 -12.47
N LEU A 28 -2.83 -13.11 -11.17
CA LEU A 28 -2.49 -14.21 -10.27
C LEU A 28 -3.19 -15.50 -10.69
N TYR A 29 -4.51 -15.43 -10.96
CA TYR A 29 -5.29 -16.56 -11.48
C TYR A 29 -4.67 -17.14 -12.76
N LYS A 30 -4.34 -16.27 -13.72
CA LYS A 30 -3.71 -16.67 -14.98
C LYS A 30 -2.31 -17.25 -14.76
N SER A 31 -1.52 -16.68 -13.84
CA SER A 31 -0.18 -17.14 -13.51
C SER A 31 -0.17 -18.57 -12.98
N ILE A 32 -1.14 -18.91 -12.12
CA ILE A 32 -1.28 -20.24 -11.54
C ILE A 32 -1.64 -21.25 -12.63
N LYS A 33 -2.62 -20.91 -13.48
CA LYS A 33 -3.07 -21.78 -14.59
C LYS A 33 -1.95 -22.05 -15.60
N LEU A 34 -1.10 -21.05 -15.88
CA LEU A 34 0.03 -21.15 -16.80
C LEU A 34 1.33 -21.62 -16.12
N LYS A 35 1.35 -21.83 -14.80
CA LYS A 35 2.55 -22.09 -13.99
C LYS A 35 3.66 -21.04 -14.20
N ALA A 36 3.28 -19.81 -14.51
CA ALA A 36 4.18 -18.71 -14.86
C ALA A 36 4.66 -17.99 -13.59
N LYS A 37 5.74 -18.48 -12.98
CA LYS A 37 6.26 -17.98 -11.69
C LYS A 37 6.51 -16.47 -11.68
N LEU A 38 7.10 -15.90 -12.73
CA LEU A 38 7.37 -14.45 -12.80
C LEU A 38 6.08 -13.62 -12.81
N LEU A 39 5.03 -14.11 -13.48
CA LEU A 39 3.73 -13.43 -13.50
C LEU A 39 3.07 -13.46 -12.12
N THR A 40 3.28 -14.53 -11.33
CA THR A 40 2.83 -14.59 -9.94
C THR A 40 3.48 -13.47 -9.11
N TRP A 41 4.80 -13.29 -9.22
CA TRP A 41 5.51 -12.24 -8.49
C TRP A 41 5.13 -10.83 -8.96
N ALA A 42 4.88 -10.64 -10.26
CA ALA A 42 4.36 -9.38 -10.79
C ALA A 42 2.95 -9.06 -10.27
N ALA A 43 2.06 -10.05 -10.22
CA ALA A 43 0.72 -9.90 -9.67
C ALA A 43 0.75 -9.54 -8.18
N LEU A 44 1.57 -10.23 -7.38
CA LEU A 44 1.75 -9.90 -5.96
C LEU A 44 2.33 -8.50 -5.76
N THR A 45 3.27 -8.08 -6.62
CA THR A 45 3.84 -6.73 -6.56
C THR A 45 2.76 -5.68 -6.78
N MET A 46 1.96 -5.83 -7.85
CA MET A 46 0.84 -4.95 -8.14
C MET A 46 -0.18 -4.89 -7.00
N PHE A 47 -0.48 -6.04 -6.39
CA PHE A 47 -1.39 -6.12 -5.25
C PHE A 47 -0.89 -5.30 -4.06
N PHE A 48 0.33 -5.58 -3.57
CA PHE A 48 0.86 -4.89 -2.38
C PHE A 48 1.11 -3.40 -2.62
N ILE A 49 1.53 -3.02 -3.84
CA ILE A 49 1.65 -1.61 -4.20
C ILE A 49 0.26 -0.95 -4.12
N GLY A 50 -0.78 -1.51 -4.74
CA GLY A 50 -2.13 -0.93 -4.67
C GLY A 50 -2.65 -0.73 -3.24
N PHE A 51 -2.27 -1.62 -2.33
CA PHE A 51 -2.64 -1.54 -0.92
C PHE A 51 -1.91 -0.44 -0.12
N LEU A 52 -0.91 0.24 -0.69
CA LEU A 52 -0.35 1.46 -0.11
C LEU A 52 -1.35 2.62 -0.04
N TRP A 53 -2.43 2.55 -0.82
CA TRP A 53 -3.52 3.53 -0.84
C TRP A 53 -4.68 3.16 0.09
N LEU A 54 -4.51 2.14 0.93
CA LEU A 54 -5.58 1.66 1.80
C LEU A 54 -6.00 2.71 2.85
N GLY A 55 -5.06 3.47 3.41
CA GLY A 55 -5.39 4.54 4.37
C GLY A 55 -6.28 5.64 3.77
N PRO A 56 -5.85 6.33 2.70
CA PRO A 56 -6.67 7.33 2.00
C PRO A 56 -8.00 6.77 1.51
N PHE A 57 -8.02 5.52 1.03
CA PHE A 57 -9.27 4.88 0.61
C PHE A 57 -10.26 4.73 1.77
N ILE A 58 -9.81 4.17 2.91
CA ILE A 58 -10.70 3.96 4.07
C ILE A 58 -11.15 5.29 4.65
N ASP A 59 -10.24 6.28 4.75
CA ASP A 59 -10.59 7.61 5.25
C ASP A 59 -11.63 8.28 4.34
N PHE A 60 -11.44 8.20 3.03
CA PHE A 60 -12.42 8.70 2.05
C PHE A 60 -13.79 8.04 2.19
N ILE A 61 -13.85 6.72 2.35
CA ILE A 61 -15.12 6.01 2.56
C ILE A 61 -15.80 6.50 3.85
N LEU A 62 -15.06 6.65 4.95
CA LEU A 62 -15.63 7.15 6.21
C LEU A 62 -16.12 8.60 6.08
N VAL A 63 -15.31 9.51 5.54
CA VAL A 63 -15.72 10.91 5.39
C VAL A 63 -16.94 11.02 4.46
N TYR A 64 -16.97 10.25 3.37
CA TYR A 64 -18.06 10.30 2.40
C TYR A 64 -19.38 9.76 2.95
N PHE A 65 -19.36 8.68 3.74
CA PHE A 65 -20.59 8.01 4.20
C PHE A 65 -21.00 8.37 5.63
N THR A 66 -20.05 8.68 6.52
CA THR A 66 -20.31 8.90 7.95
C THR A 66 -19.86 10.27 8.44
N GLU A 67 -19.28 11.11 7.58
CA GLU A 67 -18.77 12.45 7.94
C GLU A 67 -17.76 12.40 9.10
N THR A 68 -16.99 11.31 9.19
CA THR A 68 -15.95 11.11 10.20
C THR A 68 -14.67 10.63 9.52
N ASN A 69 -13.52 11.04 10.04
CA ASN A 69 -12.23 10.45 9.63
C ASN A 69 -11.91 9.19 10.42
N ILE A 70 -10.84 8.50 10.02
CA ILE A 70 -10.25 7.41 10.78
C ILE A 70 -9.85 7.89 12.18
N THR A 71 -10.38 7.22 13.20
CA THR A 71 -10.00 7.43 14.60
C THR A 71 -9.63 6.10 15.27
N PRO A 72 -8.49 6.01 15.98
CA PRO A 72 -7.46 7.05 16.17
C PRO A 72 -6.63 7.35 14.91
N ILE A 73 -6.15 8.59 14.78
CA ILE A 73 -5.54 9.14 13.54
C ILE A 73 -4.34 8.35 13.03
N TYR A 74 -3.55 7.74 13.93
CA TYR A 74 -2.37 6.95 13.56
C TYR A 74 -2.71 5.70 12.71
N LEU A 75 -3.96 5.22 12.76
CA LEU A 75 -4.42 4.11 11.91
C LEU A 75 -4.33 4.47 10.42
N TYR A 76 -4.47 5.74 10.06
CA TYR A 76 -4.29 6.20 8.68
C TYR A 76 -2.89 5.84 8.15
N SER A 77 -1.84 6.17 8.90
CA SER A 77 -0.46 5.82 8.52
C SER A 77 -0.24 4.31 8.54
N LEU A 78 -0.75 3.60 9.55
CA LEU A 78 -0.61 2.14 9.59
C LEU A 78 -1.19 1.49 8.33
N LEU A 79 -2.40 1.87 7.92
CA LEU A 79 -3.05 1.32 6.72
C LEU A 79 -2.31 1.70 5.43
N SER A 80 -1.75 2.91 5.36
CA SER A 80 -0.99 3.39 4.19
C SER A 80 0.37 2.71 4.04
N TYR A 81 1.01 2.35 5.15
CA TYR A 81 2.42 1.95 5.16
C TYR A 81 2.68 0.48 5.50
N MET A 82 1.74 -0.27 6.09
CA MET A 82 1.96 -1.68 6.48
C MET A 82 2.25 -2.63 5.31
N TRP A 83 1.98 -2.21 4.08
CA TRP A 83 2.24 -2.99 2.88
C TRP A 83 3.56 -2.62 2.19
N VAL A 84 4.29 -1.62 2.69
CA VAL A 84 5.58 -1.18 2.11
C VAL A 84 6.61 -2.29 2.13
N ALA A 85 6.86 -2.92 3.28
CA ALA A 85 7.86 -3.98 3.36
C ALA A 85 7.49 -5.20 2.49
N PRO A 86 6.25 -5.74 2.55
CA PRO A 86 5.81 -6.78 1.61
C PRO A 86 5.96 -6.37 0.13
N ALA A 87 5.54 -5.16 -0.24
CA ALA A 87 5.65 -4.66 -1.61
C ALA A 87 7.10 -4.64 -2.09
N LEU A 88 8.01 -4.10 -1.27
CA LEU A 88 9.43 -3.99 -1.62
C LEU A 88 10.10 -5.37 -1.73
N VAL A 89 9.84 -6.29 -0.81
CA VAL A 89 10.42 -7.64 -0.84
C VAL A 89 10.03 -8.39 -2.11
N VAL A 90 8.75 -8.37 -2.46
CA VAL A 90 8.22 -9.03 -3.67
C VAL A 90 8.75 -8.34 -4.93
N SER A 91 8.78 -7.01 -4.94
CA SER A 91 9.33 -6.22 -6.06
C SER A 91 10.81 -6.51 -6.30
N MET A 92 11.62 -6.62 -5.24
CA MET A 92 13.04 -6.95 -5.35
C MET A 92 13.26 -8.36 -5.85
N TYR A 93 12.41 -9.31 -5.46
CA TYR A 93 12.48 -10.66 -6.00
C TYR A 93 12.19 -10.66 -7.51
N LEU A 94 11.15 -9.95 -7.94
CA LEU A 94 10.78 -9.81 -9.35
C LEU A 94 11.90 -9.14 -10.15
N GLY A 95 12.30 -7.93 -9.75
CA GLY A 95 13.35 -7.14 -10.40
C GLY A 95 14.69 -7.88 -10.41
N GLY A 96 15.08 -8.48 -9.29
CA GLY A 96 16.30 -9.30 -9.19
C GLY A 96 16.25 -10.53 -10.10
N SER A 97 15.07 -11.15 -10.27
CA SER A 97 14.91 -12.29 -11.18
C SER A 97 14.98 -11.90 -12.66
N LEU A 98 14.72 -10.64 -13.01
CA LEU A 98 14.81 -10.12 -14.39
C LEU A 98 16.20 -9.56 -14.71
N LEU A 99 16.81 -8.84 -13.76
CA LEU A 99 18.06 -8.09 -13.98
C LEU A 99 19.31 -8.88 -13.61
N ILE A 100 19.35 -9.46 -12.39
CA ILE A 100 20.55 -10.13 -11.85
C ILE A 100 20.17 -11.44 -11.14
N PRO A 101 19.75 -12.49 -11.89
CA PRO A 101 19.16 -13.69 -11.31
C PRO A 101 20.07 -14.41 -10.31
N LYS A 102 21.40 -14.38 -10.54
CA LYS A 102 22.41 -15.01 -9.69
C LYS A 102 22.55 -14.36 -8.30
N LYS A 103 22.20 -13.08 -8.17
CA LYS A 103 22.36 -12.30 -6.93
C LYS A 103 21.04 -11.76 -6.37
N LYS A 104 19.89 -12.18 -6.90
CA LYS A 104 18.57 -11.68 -6.47
C LYS A 104 18.34 -11.79 -4.96
N TRP A 105 18.84 -12.86 -4.34
CA TRP A 105 18.70 -13.07 -2.89
C TRP A 105 19.50 -12.09 -2.04
N PHE A 106 20.58 -11.52 -2.58
CA PHE A 106 21.31 -10.44 -1.91
C PHE A 106 20.46 -9.16 -1.86
N LEU A 107 19.79 -8.81 -2.97
CA LEU A 107 18.89 -7.66 -3.04
C LEU A 107 17.66 -7.85 -2.12
N VAL A 108 17.03 -9.02 -2.20
CA VAL A 108 15.88 -9.38 -1.36
C VAL A 108 16.27 -9.38 0.12
N GLY A 109 17.41 -9.98 0.48
CA GLY A 109 17.89 -10.03 1.85
C GLY A 109 18.18 -8.65 2.44
N GLY A 110 18.84 -7.77 1.68
CA GLY A 110 19.10 -6.40 2.12
C GLY A 110 17.82 -5.61 2.39
N ILE A 111 16.86 -5.65 1.45
CA ILE A 111 15.57 -4.97 1.61
C ILE A 111 14.72 -5.60 2.71
N LEU A 112 14.81 -6.91 2.94
CA LEU A 112 14.09 -7.56 4.03
C LEU A 112 14.57 -7.04 5.40
N VAL A 113 15.89 -6.85 5.59
CA VAL A 113 16.43 -6.28 6.84
C VAL A 113 15.93 -4.85 7.05
N PHE A 114 16.00 -4.01 6.03
CA PHE A 114 15.45 -2.64 6.11
C PHE A 114 13.92 -2.64 6.33
N GLY A 115 13.21 -3.57 5.71
CA GLY A 115 11.77 -3.74 5.87
C GLY A 115 11.40 -4.12 7.31
N ILE A 116 12.14 -5.01 7.95
CA ILE A 116 11.92 -5.37 9.36
C ILE A 116 12.13 -4.15 10.28
N ILE A 117 13.18 -3.37 10.03
CA ILE A 117 13.45 -2.14 10.79
C ILE A 117 12.31 -1.14 10.58
N PHE A 118 11.88 -0.94 9.33
CA PHE A 118 10.78 -0.06 8.98
C PHE A 118 9.47 -0.48 9.67
N GLU A 119 9.09 -1.75 9.61
CA GLU A 119 7.90 -2.28 10.28
C GLU A 119 7.97 -2.07 11.79
N TYR A 120 9.14 -2.27 12.41
CA TYR A 120 9.30 -1.97 13.84
C TYR A 120 8.94 -0.52 14.18
N PHE A 121 9.49 0.47 13.44
CA PHE A 121 9.13 1.87 13.67
C PHE A 121 7.68 2.16 13.33
N LEU A 122 7.15 1.56 12.26
CA LEU A 122 5.77 1.74 11.86
C LEU A 122 4.80 1.27 12.95
N TRP A 123 5.02 0.10 13.56
CA TRP A 123 4.10 -0.48 14.55
C TRP A 123 4.27 0.04 15.97
N PHE A 124 5.49 0.42 16.37
CA PHE A 124 5.79 0.80 17.76
C PHE A 124 6.06 2.30 17.95
N HIS A 125 6.40 3.02 16.88
CA HIS A 125 6.79 4.44 16.92
C HIS A 125 6.04 5.26 15.86
N THR A 126 4.80 4.88 15.51
CA THR A 126 4.00 5.59 14.50
C THR A 126 3.83 7.07 14.84
N LEU A 127 3.54 7.37 16.11
CA LEU A 127 3.33 8.74 16.62
C LEU A 127 4.60 9.60 16.57
N ASP A 128 5.77 8.98 16.62
CA ASP A 128 7.06 9.68 16.54
C ASP A 128 7.53 9.84 15.08
N SER A 129 6.97 9.03 14.16
CA SER A 129 7.42 8.91 12.77
C SER A 129 6.57 9.68 11.78
N PHE A 130 5.32 10.00 12.13
CA PHE A 130 4.36 10.66 11.26
C PHE A 130 3.76 11.88 11.92
N THR A 131 3.55 12.92 11.13
CA THR A 131 2.70 14.07 11.46
C THR A 131 1.46 13.99 10.58
N TRP A 132 0.33 14.42 11.11
CA TRP A 132 -0.95 14.44 10.40
C TRP A 132 -1.52 15.84 10.42
N GLU A 133 -2.00 16.30 9.29
CA GLU A 133 -2.79 17.51 9.17
C GLU A 133 -4.25 17.15 8.89
N LEU A 134 -5.16 17.71 9.69
CA LEU A 134 -6.60 17.55 9.49
C LEU A 134 -7.27 18.89 9.83
N ALA A 135 -7.45 19.72 8.81
CA ALA A 135 -7.97 21.07 8.97
C ALA A 135 -9.47 21.06 9.30
N ASN A 136 -10.28 20.33 8.53
CA ASN A 136 -11.72 20.20 8.73
C ASN A 136 -12.13 18.73 8.89
N PRO A 137 -12.15 18.20 10.13
CA PRO A 137 -12.62 16.84 10.40
C PRO A 137 -14.02 16.58 9.84
N GLY A 138 -14.19 15.45 9.17
CA GLY A 138 -15.44 15.04 8.53
C GLY A 138 -15.72 15.70 7.17
N GLN A 139 -14.79 16.50 6.65
CA GLN A 139 -14.85 17.11 5.33
C GLN A 139 -13.57 16.89 4.52
N ASP A 140 -12.42 17.03 5.17
CA ASP A 140 -11.10 16.78 4.56
C ASP A 140 -10.66 15.33 4.81
N LEU A 141 -9.73 14.85 4.00
CA LEU A 141 -9.00 13.62 4.30
C LEU A 141 -7.78 13.92 5.17
N ILE A 142 -7.27 12.90 5.85
CA ILE A 142 -5.99 12.98 6.57
C ILE A 142 -4.84 13.03 5.54
N ASP A 143 -3.94 14.01 5.65
CA ASP A 143 -2.68 14.14 4.88
C ASP A 143 -1.48 14.27 5.83
#